data_AF-A0A2Z6NL51-F1
#
_entry.id   AF-A0A2Z6NL51-F1
#
_cell.length_a   1.000
_cell.length_b   1.000
_cell.length_c   1.000
_cell.angle_alpha   90.00
_cell.angle_beta   90.00
_cell.angle_gamma   90.00
#
_symmetry.space_group_name_H-M   'P 1'
#
loop_
_entity.id
_entity.type
_entity.pdbx_description
1 polymer ?
#
loop_
_entity_poly.entity_id
_entity_poly.type
_entity_poly.pdbx_seq_one_letter_code
_entity_poly.pdbx_strand_id
1 'polypeptide(L)'
;MASSSMLTPLFTTLLFTTFLISQTPLLNVSAAKVIFYNKCTHPVWPAIQPGAGKPILAKGGFTLQPNKAYSLQVPPLWSGRFWGRHGCNFDASGHGHCATDFGWCFD
;
A
#
# COMPACT_ATOMS: atom_id res chain seq x y z
N MET A 1 1.77 47.13 -32.32
CA MET A 1 0.33 46.96 -32.66
C MET A 1 0.12 45.49 -32.99
N ALA A 2 -0.45 44.71 -32.07
CA ALA A 2 -0.89 43.36 -32.41
C ALA A 2 -2.17 43.49 -33.26
N SER A 3 -2.17 42.92 -34.47
CA SER A 3 -3.34 42.95 -35.34
C SER A 3 -4.49 42.19 -34.68
N SER A 4 -5.72 42.69 -34.79
CA SER A 4 -6.93 42.08 -34.24
C SER A 4 -7.15 40.63 -34.71
N SER A 5 -6.52 40.24 -35.83
CA SER A 5 -6.48 38.88 -36.38
C SER A 5 -5.61 37.89 -35.60
N MET A 6 -4.73 38.35 -34.70
CA MET A 6 -3.86 37.50 -33.87
C MET A 6 -4.45 37.19 -32.49
N LEU A 7 -5.48 37.93 -32.03
CA LEU A 7 -6.11 37.71 -30.72
C LEU A 7 -7.09 36.54 -30.71
N THR A 8 -7.80 36.30 -31.81
CA THR A 8 -8.75 35.20 -31.96
C THR A 8 -8.14 33.80 -31.85
N PRO A 9 -7.02 33.46 -32.54
CA PRO A 9 -6.38 32.14 -32.39
C PRO A 9 -5.76 31.95 -31.00
N LEU A 10 -5.33 33.04 -30.35
CA LEU A 10 -4.80 33.00 -28.99
C LEU A 10 -5.91 32.68 -27.97
N PHE A 11 -7.10 33.25 -28.15
CA PHE A 11 -8.26 32.96 -27.30
C PHE A 11 -8.77 31.53 -27.48
N THR A 12 -8.86 31.04 -28.72
CA THR A 12 -9.33 29.67 -28.98
C THR A 12 -8.36 28.62 -28.48
N THR A 13 -7.05 28.84 -28.61
CA THR A 13 -6.02 27.94 -28.03
C THR A 13 -6.04 27.95 -26.50
N LEU A 14 -6.27 29.11 -25.87
CA LEU A 14 -6.41 29.21 -24.42
C LEU A 14 -7.67 28.48 -23.89
N LEU A 15 -8.80 28.63 -24.59
CA LEU A 15 -10.04 27.92 -24.24
C LEU A 15 -9.90 26.39 -24.44
N PHE A 16 -9.22 25.97 -25.51
CA PHE A 16 -9.01 24.54 -25.77
C PHE A 16 -8.07 23.90 -24.74
N THR A 17 -6.99 24.59 -24.35
CA THR A 17 -6.04 24.10 -23.32
C THR A 17 -6.67 24.04 -21.93
N THR A 18 -7.47 25.03 -21.54
CA THR A 18 -8.21 25.00 -20.26
C THR A 18 -9.27 23.90 -20.21
N PHE A 19 -9.97 23.66 -21.32
CA PHE A 19 -10.91 22.54 -21.44
C PHE A 19 -10.22 21.18 -21.28
N LEU A 20 -9.06 20.98 -21.92
CA LEU A 20 -8.26 19.74 -21.78
C LEU A 20 -7.78 19.52 -20.34
N ILE A 21 -7.36 20.57 -19.63
CA ILE A 21 -6.91 20.46 -18.22
C ILE A 21 -8.08 20.12 -17.29
N SER A 22 -9.29 20.65 -17.57
CA SER A 22 -10.50 20.37 -16.77
C SER A 22 -10.95 18.91 -16.83
N GLN A 23 -10.61 18.18 -17.90
CA GLN A 23 -10.96 16.78 -18.10
C GLN A 23 -9.96 15.81 -17.49
N THR A 24 -8.81 16.27 -16.99
CA THR A 24 -7.86 15.39 -16.31
C THR A 24 -8.46 14.92 -14.98
N PRO A 25 -8.73 13.62 -14.79
CA PRO A 25 -9.16 13.14 -13.49
C PRO A 25 -7.99 13.32 -12.52
N LEU A 26 -8.17 14.17 -11.50
CA LEU A 26 -7.29 14.16 -10.34
C LEU A 26 -7.30 12.74 -9.78
N LEU A 27 -6.14 12.10 -9.74
CA LEU A 27 -6.00 10.78 -9.15
C LEU A 27 -6.29 10.90 -7.65
N ASN A 28 -7.52 10.60 -7.25
CA ASN A 28 -7.90 10.49 -5.85
C ASN A 28 -7.32 9.19 -5.30
N VAL A 29 -6.17 9.29 -4.65
CA VAL A 29 -5.56 8.15 -3.99
C VAL A 29 -5.85 8.21 -2.50
N SER A 30 -6.61 7.22 -2.02
CA SER A 30 -6.86 7.04 -0.59
C SER A 30 -5.84 6.11 0.04
N ALA A 31 -5.53 6.37 1.31
CA ALA A 31 -4.89 5.39 2.17
C ALA A 31 -5.87 4.22 2.43
N ALA A 32 -5.33 3.04 2.72
CA ALA A 32 -6.09 1.86 3.08
C ALA A 32 -5.74 1.39 4.50
N LYS A 33 -6.70 0.81 5.21
CA LYS A 33 -6.47 0.18 6.51
C LYS A 33 -6.59 -1.33 6.34
N VAL A 34 -5.53 -2.05 6.70
CA VAL A 34 -5.53 -3.52 6.74
C VAL A 34 -5.56 -3.96 8.19
N ILE A 35 -6.43 -4.91 8.52
CA ILE A 35 -6.54 -5.46 9.87
C ILE A 35 -6.12 -6.93 9.81
N PHE A 36 -5.09 -7.27 10.57
CA PHE A 36 -4.63 -8.63 10.76
C PHE A 36 -5.29 -9.18 12.02
N TYR A 37 -6.00 -10.29 11.93
CA TYR A 37 -6.59 -10.95 13.09
C TYR A 37 -6.10 -12.39 13.18
N ASN A 38 -5.46 -12.72 14.30
CA ASN A 38 -4.99 -14.09 14.54
C ASN A 38 -6.11 -14.90 15.20
N LYS A 39 -6.78 -15.76 14.42
CA LYS A 39 -7.76 -16.75 14.92
C LYS A 39 -7.10 -18.06 15.38
N CYS A 40 -5.79 -18.23 15.19
CA CYS A 40 -5.08 -19.41 15.65
C CYS A 40 -4.96 -19.42 17.18
N THR A 41 -4.79 -20.61 17.75
CA THR A 41 -4.45 -20.81 19.17
C THR A 41 -2.97 -20.61 19.48
N HIS A 42 -2.15 -20.36 18.45
CA HIS A 42 -0.70 -20.16 18.54
C HIS A 42 -0.28 -18.80 17.94
N PRO A 43 0.89 -18.26 18.31
CA PRO A 43 1.40 -17.04 17.72
C PRO A 43 1.69 -17.23 16.23
N VAL A 44 1.44 -16.18 15.46
CA VAL A 44 1.72 -16.10 14.02
C VAL A 44 2.58 -14.88 13.72
N TRP A 45 3.28 -14.89 12.60
CA TRP A 45 4.19 -13.83 12.19
C TRP A 45 3.83 -13.30 10.81
N PRO A 46 2.84 -12.39 10.70
CA PRO A 46 2.54 -11.71 9.45
C PRO A 46 3.81 -11.10 8.85
N ALA A 47 4.05 -11.40 7.58
CA ALA A 47 5.14 -10.86 6.81
C ALA A 47 4.60 -9.89 5.75
N ILE A 48 5.37 -8.83 5.51
CA ILE A 48 4.99 -7.71 4.66
C ILE A 48 6.12 -7.45 3.67
N GLN A 49 5.84 -7.62 2.39
CA GLN A 49 6.77 -7.32 1.33
C GLN A 49 6.27 -6.14 0.50
N PRO A 50 6.95 -4.99 0.51
CA PRO A 50 6.61 -3.91 -0.41
C PRO A 50 6.94 -4.29 -1.85
N GLY A 51 6.19 -3.74 -2.79
CA GLY A 51 6.56 -3.71 -4.20
C GLY A 51 7.79 -2.82 -4.43
N ALA A 52 8.36 -2.91 -5.64
CA ALA A 52 9.52 -2.10 -6.02
C ALA A 52 9.24 -0.60 -5.81
N GLY A 53 10.15 0.08 -5.12
CA GLY A 53 10.05 1.52 -4.85
C GLY A 53 9.01 1.92 -3.79
N LYS A 54 8.41 0.97 -3.05
CA LYS A 54 7.46 1.25 -1.97
C LYS A 54 8.13 1.16 -0.59
N PRO A 55 7.67 1.94 0.41
CA PRO A 55 8.22 1.88 1.76
C PRO A 55 7.93 0.54 2.45
N ILE A 56 8.87 0.07 3.27
CA ILE A 56 8.69 -1.09 4.14
C ILE A 56 7.74 -0.71 5.27
N LEU A 57 6.63 -1.44 5.40
CA LEU A 57 5.66 -1.25 6.48
C LEU A 57 5.96 -2.19 7.64
N ALA A 58 5.74 -1.74 8.88
CA ALA A 58 5.94 -2.50 10.12
C ALA A 58 7.26 -3.31 10.16
N LYS A 59 8.37 -2.73 9.67
CA LYS A 59 9.70 -3.38 9.58
C LYS A 59 9.71 -4.71 8.81
N GLY A 60 8.74 -4.93 7.91
CA GLY A 60 8.64 -6.14 7.08
C GLY A 60 7.86 -7.29 7.73
N GLY A 61 7.41 -7.12 8.97
CA GLY A 61 6.61 -8.14 9.67
C GLY A 61 6.65 -7.96 11.17
N PHE A 62 5.75 -8.66 11.85
CA PHE A 62 5.60 -8.58 13.31
C PHE A 62 5.08 -9.89 13.88
N THR A 63 5.13 -10.04 15.21
CA THR A 63 4.51 -11.17 15.91
C THR A 63 3.09 -10.79 16.33
N LEU A 64 2.12 -11.67 16.06
CA LEU A 64 0.72 -11.50 16.45
C LEU A 64 0.28 -12.66 17.34
N GLN A 65 -0.03 -12.35 18.60
CA GLN A 65 -0.45 -13.35 19.59
C GLN A 65 -1.86 -13.91 19.29
N PRO A 66 -2.21 -15.09 19.81
CA PRO A 66 -3.55 -15.68 19.65
C PRO A 66 -4.69 -14.72 20.01
N ASN A 67 -5.75 -14.72 19.21
CA ASN A 67 -6.95 -13.90 19.40
C ASN A 67 -6.67 -12.38 19.49
N LYS A 68 -5.58 -11.91 18.87
CA LYS A 68 -5.25 -10.48 18.79
C LYS A 68 -5.41 -9.95 17.37
N ALA A 69 -5.79 -8.68 17.32
CA ALA A 69 -5.85 -7.90 16.10
C ALA A 69 -4.71 -6.88 16.05
N TYR A 70 -4.21 -6.59 14.85
CA TYR A 70 -3.30 -5.49 14.58
C TYR A 70 -3.79 -4.72 13.36
N SER A 71 -3.96 -3.40 13.52
CA SER A 71 -4.38 -2.53 12.42
C SER A 71 -3.17 -1.80 11.84
N LEU A 72 -2.96 -1.99 10.54
CA LEU A 72 -1.89 -1.36 9.78
C LEU A 72 -2.48 -0.33 8.82
N GLN A 73 -1.93 0.89 8.87
CA GLN A 73 -2.22 1.92 7.89
C GLN A 73 -1.30 1.75 6.68
N VAL A 74 -1.89 1.64 5.50
CA VAL A 74 -1.20 1.49 4.22
C VAL A 74 -1.27 2.82 3.48
N PRO A 75 -0.12 3.43 3.13
CA PRO A 75 -0.13 4.73 2.49
C PRO A 75 -0.76 4.67 1.09
N PRO A 76 -1.26 5.81 0.58
CA PRO A 76 -1.75 5.91 -0.80
C PRO A 76 -0.69 5.42 -1.80
N LEU A 77 -1.13 4.77 -2.89
CA LEU A 77 -0.28 4.21 -3.96
C LEU A 77 0.69 3.12 -3.47
N TRP A 78 0.53 2.58 -2.27
CA TRP A 78 1.34 1.44 -1.84
C TRP A 78 0.89 0.16 -2.55
N SER A 79 1.86 -0.68 -2.89
CA SER A 79 1.64 -2.01 -3.44
C SER A 79 2.59 -2.98 -2.75
N GLY A 80 2.18 -4.24 -2.64
CA GLY A 80 2.97 -5.26 -1.97
C GLY A 80 2.15 -6.52 -1.68
N ARG A 81 2.70 -7.39 -0.83
CA ARG A 81 2.11 -8.66 -0.43
C ARG A 81 2.14 -8.81 1.08
N PHE A 82 1.12 -9.50 1.58
CA PHE A 82 0.99 -9.93 2.96
C PHE A 82 0.82 -11.44 2.99
N TRP A 83 1.45 -12.12 3.95
CA TRP A 83 1.21 -13.54 4.21
C TRP A 83 1.45 -13.88 5.67
N GLY A 84 0.81 -14.94 6.15
CA GLY A 84 1.07 -15.49 7.47
C GLY A 84 2.37 -16.30 7.50
N ARG A 85 3.05 -16.30 8.65
CA ARG A 85 4.06 -17.30 9.01
C ARG A 85 3.71 -17.94 10.35
N HIS A 86 4.09 -19.19 10.57
CA HIS A 86 3.83 -19.90 11.83
C HIS A 86 5.07 -20.72 12.23
N GLY A 87 5.11 -21.15 13.49
CA GLY A 87 6.23 -21.92 14.03
C GLY A 87 7.58 -21.22 13.89
N CYS A 88 7.61 -19.87 14.00
CA CYS A 88 8.85 -19.13 13.79
C CYS A 88 9.69 -19.04 15.06
N ASN A 89 11.01 -19.14 14.88
CA ASN A 89 12.00 -18.87 15.92
C ASN A 89 13.04 -17.88 15.38
N PHE A 90 13.16 -16.72 16.03
CA PHE A 90 14.08 -15.65 15.66
C PHE A 90 15.07 -15.37 16.79
N ASP A 91 16.31 -15.06 16.43
CA ASP A 91 17.32 -14.56 17.36
C ASP A 91 17.13 -13.05 17.65
N ALA A 92 17.97 -12.50 18.53
CA ALA A 92 17.93 -11.08 18.90
C ALA A 92 18.23 -10.12 17.73
N SER A 93 18.87 -10.62 16.67
CA SER A 93 19.14 -9.86 15.44
C SER A 93 18.02 -9.95 14.40
N GLY A 94 16.97 -10.73 14.67
CA GLY A 94 15.83 -10.93 13.77
C GLY A 94 16.06 -12.00 12.70
N HIS A 95 17.16 -12.75 12.75
CA HIS A 95 17.38 -13.89 11.87
C HIS A 95 16.74 -15.14 12.46
N GLY A 96 16.15 -15.97 11.60
CA GLY A 96 15.39 -17.11 12.07
C GLY A 96 14.78 -17.92 10.95
N HIS A 97 14.01 -18.93 11.35
CA HIS A 97 13.29 -19.81 10.45
C HIS A 97 11.84 -19.93 10.92
N CYS A 98 10.96 -20.27 9.98
CA CYS A 98 9.56 -20.56 10.22
C CYS A 98 9.23 -21.92 9.60
N ALA A 99 8.17 -22.53 10.10
CA ALA A 99 7.65 -23.77 9.52
C ALA A 99 7.04 -23.50 8.13
N THR A 100 7.09 -24.51 7.26
CA THR A 100 6.65 -24.43 5.86
C THR A 100 5.38 -25.24 5.57
N ASP A 101 4.84 -25.94 6.57
CA ASP A 101 3.61 -26.72 6.46
C ASP A 101 2.36 -25.83 6.45
N PHE A 102 1.28 -26.35 5.83
CA PHE A 102 0.04 -25.62 5.63
C PHE A 102 -0.86 -25.71 6.87
N GLY A 103 -0.59 -24.86 7.85
CA GLY A 103 -1.40 -24.67 9.07
C GLY A 103 -1.93 -23.24 9.20
N TRP A 104 -2.50 -22.66 8.14
CA TRP A 104 -2.98 -21.27 8.18
C TRP A 104 -4.41 -21.19 8.72
N CYS A 105 -4.64 -20.38 9.78
CA CYS A 105 -5.99 -20.00 10.24
C CYS A 105 -6.23 -18.48 10.14
N PHE A 106 -5.66 -17.83 9.12
CA PHE A 106 -5.97 -16.42 8.82
C PHE A 106 -7.30 -16.34 8.05
N ASP A 107 -8.24 -15.55 8.56
CA ASP A 107 -9.42 -15.04 7.85
C ASP A 107 -9.27 -13.53 7.66
#